data_AF-A0A3D4SY97-F1
#
_entry.id   AF-A0A3D4SY97-F1
#
_cell.length_a   1.000
_cell.length_b   1.000
_cell.length_c   1.000
_cell.angle_alpha   90.00
_cell.angle_beta   90.00
_cell.angle_gamma   90.00
#
_symmetry.space_group_name_H-M   'P 1'
#
loop_
_entity.id
_entity.type
_entity.pdbx_description
1 polymer ?
#
loop_
_entity_poly.entity_id
_entity_poly.type
_entity_poly.pdbx_seq_one_letter_code
_entity_poly.pdbx_strand_id
1 'polypeptide(L)' 'AVGDSFPLLFDSGIRTGRDVAVALSCGADAVLLGRPHMYGLAAGGQRGVAEVIGNVLAELDLTTALT' A
#
# COMPACT_ATOMS: atom_id res chain seq x y z
N ALA A 1 20.83 1.64 3.50
CA ALA A 1 21.18 2.77 2.63
C ALA A 1 20.69 4.03 3.32
N VAL A 2 21.45 5.12 3.34
CA VAL A 2 21.20 6.41 4.07
C VAL A 2 20.98 6.37 5.61
N GLY A 3 20.63 5.22 6.19
CA GLY A 3 20.46 5.02 7.64
C GLY A 3 19.06 5.39 8.14
N ASP A 4 18.75 5.01 9.38
CA ASP A 4 17.38 5.07 9.95
C ASP A 4 16.83 6.49 10.13
N SER A 5 17.65 7.52 9.91
CA SER A 5 17.21 8.92 9.94
C SER A 5 16.44 9.35 8.68
N PHE A 6 16.35 8.49 7.67
CA PHE A 6 15.67 8.77 6.40
C PHE A 6 14.56 7.74 6.15
N PRO A 7 13.30 8.17 6.01
CA PRO A 7 12.20 7.26 5.67
C PRO A 7 12.44 6.54 4.34
N LEU A 8 12.33 5.22 4.35
CA LEU A 8 12.39 4.36 3.18
C LEU A 8 10.98 4.14 2.61
N LEU A 9 10.66 4.86 1.55
CA LEU A 9 9.42 4.67 0.79
C LEU A 9 9.63 3.60 -0.30
N PHE A 10 8.65 2.71 -0.48
CA PHE A 10 8.69 1.64 -1.48
C PHE A 10 7.46 1.65 -2.41
N ASP A 11 7.68 1.42 -3.71
CA ASP A 11 6.63 1.22 -4.73
C ASP A 11 7.15 0.19 -5.76
N SER A 12 6.38 -0.04 -6.81
CA SER A 12 6.60 -0.95 -7.93
C SER A 12 6.06 -2.35 -7.68
N GLY A 13 4.73 -2.44 -7.56
CA GLY A 13 4.04 -3.73 -7.59
C GLY A 13 3.04 -3.97 -6.47
N ILE A 14 2.86 -3.02 -5.54
CA ILE A 14 1.90 -3.15 -4.43
C ILE A 14 0.47 -3.24 -4.97
N ARG A 15 -0.22 -4.37 -4.74
CA ARG A 15 -1.62 -4.58 -5.16
C ARG A 15 -2.52 -5.01 -4.02
N THR A 16 -1.97 -5.63 -2.99
CA THR A 16 -2.71 -6.22 -1.87
C THR A 16 -2.13 -5.79 -0.53
N GLY A 17 -2.90 -5.99 0.55
CA GLY A 17 -2.42 -5.78 1.92
C GLY A 17 -1.21 -6.65 2.29
N ARG A 18 -1.10 -7.85 1.72
CA ARG A 18 0.05 -8.74 1.89
C ARG A 18 1.33 -8.15 1.31
N ASP A 19 1.25 -7.54 0.13
CA ASP A 19 2.41 -6.88 -0.49
C ASP A 19 2.93 -5.75 0.41
N VAL A 20 2.00 -5.00 1.03
CA VAL A 20 2.34 -3.96 2.01
C VAL A 20 3.04 -4.57 3.22
N ALA A 21 2.45 -5.60 3.83
CA ALA A 21 3.02 -6.25 5.01
C ALA A 21 4.45 -6.79 4.75
N VAL A 22 4.67 -7.41 3.59
CA VAL A 22 6.01 -7.88 3.18
C VAL A 22 6.97 -6.71 3.02
N ALA A 23 6.59 -5.65 2.29
CA ALA A 23 7.45 -4.48 2.09
C ALA A 23 7.87 -3.84 3.42
N LEU A 24 6.93 -3.67 4.35
CA LEU A 24 7.20 -3.16 5.69
C LEU A 24 8.14 -4.10 6.48
N SER A 25 7.91 -5.42 6.42
CA SER A 25 8.80 -6.40 7.06
C SER A 25 10.22 -6.42 6.49
N CYS A 26 10.38 -6.00 5.23
CA CYS A 26 11.68 -5.86 4.57
C CYS A 26 12.36 -4.51 4.86
N GLY A 27 11.78 -3.67 5.71
CA GLY A 27 12.38 -2.43 6.19
C GLY A 27 11.88 -1.16 5.50
N ALA A 28 10.81 -1.22 4.69
CA ALA A 28 10.15 0.00 4.23
C ALA A 28 9.38 0.66 5.40
N ASP A 29 9.40 1.98 5.48
CA ASP A 29 8.61 2.75 6.44
C ASP A 29 7.18 3.01 5.92
N ALA A 30 7.03 3.09 4.60
CA ALA A 30 5.74 3.23 3.95
C ALA A 30 5.80 2.73 2.50
N VAL A 31 4.62 2.43 1.96
CA VAL A 31 4.45 2.06 0.56
C VAL A 31 3.64 3.10 -0.21
N LEU A 32 3.88 3.19 -1.51
CA LEU A 32 3.15 4.06 -2.42
C LEU A 32 2.28 3.20 -3.34
N LEU A 33 1.08 3.69 -3.66
CA LEU A 33 0.21 3.09 -4.68
C LEU A 33 0.27 3.94 -5.94
N GLY A 34 0.86 3.42 -7.01
CA GLY A 34 0.81 4.05 -8.33
C GLY A 34 -0.49 3.78 -9.09
N ARG A 35 -0.42 2.87 -10.07
CA ARG A 35 -1.55 2.54 -10.97
C ARG A 35 -2.88 2.19 -10.29
N PRO A 36 -2.94 1.46 -9.15
CA PRO A 36 -4.21 1.04 -8.57
C PRO A 36 -5.18 2.18 -8.26
N HIS A 37 -4.72 3.25 -7.59
CA HIS A 37 -5.62 4.35 -7.24
C HIS A 37 -6.07 5.14 -8.49
N MET A 38 -5.23 5.21 -9.53
CA MET A 38 -5.60 5.81 -10.82
C MET A 38 -6.68 5.01 -11.56
N TYR A 39 -6.68 3.67 -11.41
CA TYR A 39 -7.78 2.86 -11.93
C TYR A 39 -9.08 3.11 -11.17
N GLY A 40 -9.01 3.24 -9.84
CA GLY A 40 -10.13 3.69 -9.02
C GLY A 40 -10.66 5.06 -9.45
N LEU A 41 -9.76 6.00 -9.75
CA LEU A 41 -10.13 7.32 -10.28
C LEU A 41 -10.88 7.23 -11.60
N ALA A 42 -10.39 6.42 -12.54
CA ALA A 42 -11.03 6.23 -13.84
C ALA A 42 -12.40 5.55 -13.73
N ALA A 43 -12.57 4.61 -12.78
CA ALA A 43 -13.80 3.84 -12.62
C ALA A 43 -14.89 4.57 -11.82
N GLY A 44 -14.52 5.38 -10.82
CA GLY A 44 -15.48 5.94 -9.86
C GLY A 44 -15.10 7.31 -9.30
N GLY A 45 -14.20 8.03 -9.96
CA GLY A 45 -13.72 9.33 -9.49
C GLY A 45 -13.08 9.24 -8.10
N GLN A 46 -13.28 10.27 -7.28
CA GLN A 46 -12.78 10.30 -5.90
C GLN A 46 -13.24 9.10 -5.07
N ARG A 47 -14.49 8.64 -5.26
CA ARG A 47 -15.01 7.50 -4.49
C ARG A 47 -14.29 6.21 -4.87
N GLY A 48 -14.02 5.99 -6.16
CA GLY A 48 -13.24 4.83 -6.60
C GLY A 48 -11.78 4.86 -6.08
N VAL A 49 -11.16 6.04 -5.96
CA VAL A 49 -9.85 6.18 -5.29
C VAL A 49 -9.94 5.74 -3.82
N ALA A 50 -10.94 6.24 -3.09
CA ALA A 50 -11.12 5.91 -1.68
C ALA A 50 -11.41 4.42 -1.47
N GLU A 51 -12.21 3.81 -2.35
CA GLU A 51 -12.51 2.37 -2.31
C GLU A 51 -11.24 1.53 -2.54
N VAL A 52 -10.39 1.88 -3.53
CA VAL A 52 -9.12 1.15 -3.76
C VAL A 52 -8.19 1.24 -2.54
N ILE A 53 -8.00 2.44 -1.98
CA ILE A 53 -7.16 2.61 -0.80
C ILE A 53 -7.73 1.86 0.40
N GLY A 54 -9.05 1.97 0.62
CA GLY A 54 -9.75 1.29 1.71
C GLY A 54 -9.63 -0.24 1.62
N ASN A 55 -9.73 -0.82 0.42
CA ASN A 55 -9.56 -2.26 0.22
C ASN A 55 -8.15 -2.73 0.59
N VAL A 56 -7.11 -2.01 0.15
CA VAL A 56 -5.71 -2.36 0.51
C VAL A 56 -5.48 -2.27 2.02
N LEU A 57 -6.04 -1.25 2.67
CA LEU A 57 -5.95 -1.12 4.13
C LEU A 57 -6.69 -2.25 4.86
N ALA A 58 -7.91 -2.59 4.43
CA ALA A 58 -8.66 -3.70 5.03
C ALA A 58 -7.93 -5.05 4.86
N GLU A 59 -7.30 -5.28 3.70
CA GLU A 59 -6.47 -6.46 3.49
C GLU A 59 -5.20 -6.47 4.36
N LEU A 60 -4.59 -5.31 4.60
CA LEU A 60 -3.43 -5.19 5.48
C LEU A 60 -3.80 -5.49 6.93
N ASP A 61 -4.92 -4.93 7.41
CA ASP A 61 -5.47 -5.20 8.74
C ASP A 61 -5.73 -6.71 8.91
N LEU A 62 -6.34 -7.35 7.91
CA LEU A 62 -6.57 -8.80 7.94
C LEU A 62 -5.26 -9.60 7.94
N THR A 63 -4.27 -9.19 7.13
CA THR A 63 -2.99 -9.89 7.02
C THR A 63 -2.23 -9.84 8.33
N THR A 64 -2.13 -8.65 8.94
CA THR A 64 -1.42 -8.44 10.20
C THR A 64 -2.14 -9.09 11.39
N ALA A 65 -3.46 -9.20 11.36
CA ALA A 65 -4.21 -9.92 12.40
C ALA A 65 -3.96 -11.44 12.39
N LEU A 66 -3.49 -12.01 11.28
CA LEU A 66 -3.27 -13.45 11.11
C LEU A 66 -1.80 -13.88 11.26
N THR A 67 -0.86 -12.95 11.45
CA THR A 67 0.59 -13.21 11.53
C THR A 67 1.21 -12.55 12.74
#